data_AF-A0A6N6SL46-F1
#
_entry.id   AF-A0A6N6SL46-F1
#
_cell.length_a   1.000
_cell.length_b   1.000
_cell.length_c   1.000
_cell.angle_alpha   90.00
_cell.angle_beta   90.00
_cell.angle_gamma   90.00
#
_symmetry.space_group_name_H-M   'P 1'
#
loop_
_entity.id
_entity.type
_entity.pdbx_description
1 polymer ?
#
loop_
_entity_poly.entity_id
_entity_poly.type
_entity_poly.pdbx_seq_one_letter_code
_entity_poly.pdbx_strand_id
1 'polypeptide(L)'
;MRFFPFFSLPVVGARRKSGLLRSNSGLFFSFLVVCAVSVFLSGCSEVASSENEKLVDLTGEWKFRIGDDSAYAALDYDDSDWDTILVPSSWENQGYHGYNGYAWYRYSFNGKSSLASKNLSLHLGYIDDVDEVWLNGTKIGTSGNFPPDYTTAYNAYRIYYLPSSLVNINAKNVIAVRVYDAQLEGGIISGDPGIFVNENYIRPDFNLEGNWKFTAGDSSFYKDDEIQDSAWKEVFVPSYIENQGFSEYHGFGWYRFKFEYPEHDTKARLLLLLGKIDDYDEVFLNGKLIGRTGNLNDTVQQTQNTRESAQNRIYQIPPGLIRTGRLNTLAVRVFDAFGQGGIYSGPIGIIKKDRYDAFIRKAYDKDQ
;
A
#
# COMPACT_ATOMS: atom_id res chain seq x y z
N MET A 1 -14.33 17.03 -47.72
CA MET A 1 -13.72 17.94 -48.72
C MET A 1 -14.74 18.98 -49.20
N ARG A 2 -14.89 20.11 -48.48
CA ARG A 2 -15.34 21.44 -48.99
C ARG A 2 -15.31 22.46 -47.84
N PHE A 3 -15.04 23.71 -48.17
CA PHE A 3 -14.93 24.88 -47.28
C PHE A 3 -16.06 25.90 -47.59
N PHE A 4 -16.01 27.06 -46.91
CA PHE A 4 -16.65 28.37 -47.21
C PHE A 4 -17.94 28.74 -46.41
N PRO A 5 -18.14 30.04 -46.05
CA PRO A 5 -18.28 30.40 -44.62
C PRO A 5 -19.23 31.61 -44.31
N PHE A 6 -19.01 32.28 -43.16
CA PHE A 6 -19.29 33.70 -42.75
C PHE A 6 -20.07 34.63 -43.71
N PHE A 7 -20.97 35.56 -43.31
CA PHE A 7 -21.26 36.29 -42.03
C PHE A 7 -22.81 36.36 -41.77
N SER A 8 -23.48 37.15 -40.90
CA SER A 8 -23.20 38.40 -40.14
C SER A 8 -24.08 38.57 -38.86
N LEU A 9 -24.21 39.80 -38.32
CA LEU A 9 -25.13 40.23 -37.24
C LEU A 9 -25.90 41.52 -37.65
N PRO A 10 -27.03 41.84 -36.98
CA PRO A 10 -27.12 43.08 -36.20
C PRO A 10 -27.88 42.96 -34.85
N VAL A 11 -27.91 44.03 -34.04
CA VAL A 11 -28.46 44.05 -32.66
C VAL A 11 -29.44 45.21 -32.40
N VAL A 12 -30.60 44.90 -31.79
CA VAL A 12 -31.60 45.81 -31.17
C VAL A 12 -32.31 45.03 -30.04
N GLY A 13 -32.74 45.55 -28.88
CA GLY A 13 -32.62 46.90 -28.31
C GLY A 13 -33.92 47.38 -27.63
N ALA A 14 -34.09 47.16 -26.30
CA ALA A 14 -35.34 47.44 -25.56
C ALA A 14 -35.13 48.15 -24.20
N ARG A 15 -36.20 48.76 -23.64
CA ARG A 15 -36.19 49.69 -22.48
C ARG A 15 -37.29 49.36 -21.45
N ARG A 16 -37.14 49.97 -20.24
CA ARG A 16 -38.09 50.22 -19.11
C ARG A 16 -37.82 49.36 -17.86
N LYS A 17 -38.05 49.84 -16.62
CA LYS A 17 -38.47 51.18 -16.12
C LYS A 17 -37.95 51.38 -14.68
N SER A 18 -37.79 52.63 -14.24
CA SER A 18 -37.45 52.99 -12.86
C SER A 18 -38.69 53.41 -12.04
N GLY A 19 -38.57 53.33 -10.71
CA GLY A 19 -39.50 53.89 -9.72
C GLY A 19 -38.77 54.11 -8.40
N LEU A 20 -38.96 55.27 -7.76
CA LEU A 20 -38.19 55.72 -6.60
C LEU A 20 -39.09 56.55 -5.67
N LEU A 21 -39.07 56.29 -4.36
CA LEU A 21 -39.73 57.12 -3.34
C LEU A 21 -38.87 57.27 -2.06
N ARG A 22 -39.05 58.42 -1.42
CA ARG A 22 -38.41 58.96 -0.19
C ARG A 22 -39.52 59.74 0.55
N SER A 23 -39.48 60.05 1.86
CA SER A 23 -38.52 59.82 2.96
C SER A 23 -39.11 60.33 4.29
N ASN A 24 -38.51 59.93 5.44
CA ASN A 24 -38.62 60.57 6.78
C ASN A 24 -39.98 60.46 7.50
N SER A 25 -40.12 60.47 8.85
CA SER A 25 -39.21 60.38 10.02
C SER A 25 -40.07 60.23 11.31
N GLY A 26 -39.60 59.83 12.50
CA GLY A 26 -38.26 59.45 12.99
C GLY A 26 -38.18 59.51 14.55
N LEU A 27 -36.96 59.48 15.10
CA LEU A 27 -36.57 59.60 16.53
C LEU A 27 -36.87 58.44 17.53
N PHE A 28 -35.78 57.98 18.18
CA PHE A 28 -35.61 57.45 19.55
C PHE A 28 -36.69 56.59 20.24
N PHE A 29 -36.30 55.37 20.66
CA PHE A 29 -35.74 55.18 22.02
C PHE A 29 -34.85 53.92 22.12
N SER A 30 -34.03 53.85 23.17
CA SER A 30 -33.02 52.80 23.37
C SER A 30 -33.58 51.51 23.96
N PHE A 31 -33.07 50.35 23.53
CA PHE A 31 -32.84 49.21 24.42
C PHE A 31 -31.56 48.46 24.03
N LEU A 32 -30.58 48.44 24.95
CA LEU A 32 -29.28 47.82 24.74
C LEU A 32 -29.33 46.34 25.14
N VAL A 33 -29.86 45.49 24.26
CA VAL A 33 -29.87 44.03 24.49
C VAL A 33 -28.49 43.46 24.19
N VAL A 34 -27.63 43.40 25.21
CA VAL A 34 -26.38 42.63 25.18
C VAL A 34 -26.75 41.14 25.26
N CYS A 35 -27.12 40.55 24.12
CA CYS A 35 -27.07 39.11 23.96
C CYS A 35 -25.61 38.68 24.02
N ALA A 36 -25.14 38.33 25.21
CA ALA A 36 -23.90 37.59 25.39
C ALA A 36 -24.09 36.19 24.77
N VAL A 37 -23.85 36.11 23.45
CA VAL A 37 -23.72 34.83 22.76
C VAL A 37 -22.43 34.21 23.29
N SER A 38 -22.58 33.37 24.30
CA SER A 38 -21.53 32.46 24.76
C SER A 38 -21.20 31.52 23.61
N VAL A 39 -20.28 31.96 22.76
CA VAL A 39 -19.62 31.08 21.78
C VAL A 39 -18.82 30.08 22.61
N PHE A 40 -19.48 28.97 22.93
CA PHE A 40 -18.77 27.74 23.24
C PHE A 40 -17.96 27.40 21.99
N LEU A 41 -16.71 27.85 21.99
CA LEU A 41 -15.63 27.20 21.28
C LEU A 41 -15.53 25.80 21.89
N SER A 42 -16.43 24.91 21.46
CA SER A 42 -16.21 23.48 21.48
C SER A 42 -14.91 23.30 20.71
N GLY A 43 -13.82 23.13 21.45
CA GLY A 43 -12.55 22.72 20.89
C GLY A 43 -12.80 21.41 20.18
N CYS A 44 -12.97 21.47 18.86
CA CYS A 44 -12.76 20.32 18.02
C CYS A 44 -11.28 20.04 18.14
N SER A 45 -10.90 19.25 19.15
CA SER A 45 -9.57 18.68 19.23
C SER A 45 -9.42 17.90 17.95
N GLU A 46 -8.63 18.44 17.01
CA GLU A 46 -8.13 17.65 15.90
C GLU A 46 -7.51 16.40 16.53
N VAL A 47 -8.08 15.24 16.20
CA VAL A 47 -7.45 13.97 16.54
C VAL A 47 -6.16 13.98 15.75
N ALA A 48 -5.07 14.38 16.42
CA ALA A 48 -3.76 14.49 15.82
C ALA A 48 -3.47 13.14 15.17
N SER A 49 -3.43 13.13 13.83
CA SER A 49 -3.03 11.96 13.08
C SER A 49 -1.69 11.54 13.61
N SER A 50 -1.60 10.32 14.14
CA SER A 50 -0.37 9.78 14.72
C SER A 50 0.63 9.49 13.60
N GLU A 51 1.24 10.56 13.09
CA GLU A 51 2.39 10.49 12.22
C GLU A 51 3.47 9.69 12.96
N ASN A 52 3.79 8.54 12.38
CA ASN A 52 4.78 7.62 12.92
C ASN A 52 6.10 8.37 13.19
N GLU A 53 6.71 8.16 14.36
CA GLU A 53 7.96 8.85 14.74
C GLU A 53 9.08 8.52 13.74
N LYS A 54 9.50 9.49 12.91
CA LYS A 54 10.66 9.34 12.01
C LYS A 54 11.97 9.33 12.83
N LEU A 55 12.70 8.22 12.80
CA LEU A 55 13.93 8.01 13.57
C LEU A 55 15.22 8.22 12.76
N VAL A 56 15.14 7.96 11.46
CA VAL A 56 16.19 8.21 10.48
C VAL A 56 15.53 8.86 9.28
N ASP A 57 16.02 10.04 8.92
CA ASP A 57 15.70 10.67 7.65
C ASP A 57 16.58 10.05 6.57
N LEU A 58 15.98 9.68 5.44
CA LEU A 58 16.67 9.10 4.28
C LEU A 58 16.52 9.98 3.03
N THR A 59 16.07 11.23 3.19
CA THR A 59 16.11 12.24 2.11
C THR A 59 17.55 12.73 1.86
N GLY A 60 17.79 13.25 0.67
CA GLY A 60 19.09 13.78 0.25
C GLY A 60 19.94 12.77 -0.52
N GLU A 61 21.26 12.78 -0.29
CA GLU A 61 22.22 12.05 -1.11
C GLU A 61 22.26 10.54 -0.80
N TRP A 62 22.09 9.73 -1.85
CA TRP A 62 22.33 8.28 -1.89
C TRP A 62 23.45 7.97 -2.88
N LYS A 63 24.15 6.84 -2.70
CA LYS A 63 25.00 6.28 -3.75
C LYS A 63 24.14 5.65 -4.84
N PHE A 64 24.52 5.81 -6.10
CA PHE A 64 23.76 5.35 -7.26
C PHE A 64 24.64 4.67 -8.32
N ARG A 65 24.10 3.65 -9.00
CA ARG A 65 24.76 2.97 -10.12
C ARG A 65 23.75 2.33 -11.06
N ILE A 66 23.92 2.54 -12.36
CA ILE A 66 23.15 1.85 -13.40
C ILE A 66 23.67 0.42 -13.68
N GLY A 67 22.81 -0.44 -14.22
CA GLY A 67 23.07 -1.87 -14.38
C GLY A 67 22.64 -2.70 -13.18
N ASP A 68 22.95 -4.00 -13.20
CA ASP A 68 22.43 -4.97 -12.24
C ASP A 68 23.48 -5.98 -11.78
N ASP A 69 23.73 -6.05 -10.48
CA ASP A 69 24.57 -7.07 -9.83
C ASP A 69 24.05 -7.31 -8.41
N SER A 70 23.81 -8.57 -8.04
CA SER A 70 23.32 -8.92 -6.70
C SER A 70 24.35 -8.69 -5.58
N ALA A 71 25.63 -8.55 -5.90
CA ALA A 71 26.67 -8.15 -4.95
C ALA A 71 26.40 -6.76 -4.33
N TYR A 72 25.68 -5.89 -5.05
CA TYR A 72 25.35 -4.53 -4.62
C TYR A 72 24.43 -4.49 -3.38
N ALA A 73 23.80 -5.60 -3.00
CA ALA A 73 23.00 -5.72 -1.78
C ALA A 73 23.83 -5.82 -0.48
N ALA A 74 25.11 -6.20 -0.56
CA ALA A 74 25.91 -6.57 0.62
C ALA A 74 26.32 -5.37 1.50
N LEU A 75 26.39 -5.57 2.82
CA LEU A 75 26.73 -4.54 3.83
C LEU A 75 28.13 -3.92 3.63
N ASP A 76 29.06 -4.77 3.20
CA ASP A 76 30.51 -4.56 3.10
C ASP A 76 30.99 -4.34 1.66
N TYR A 77 30.09 -4.40 0.66
CA TYR A 77 30.39 -3.99 -0.70
C TYR A 77 30.88 -2.52 -0.74
N ASP A 78 31.94 -2.27 -1.50
CA ASP A 78 32.58 -0.96 -1.65
C ASP A 78 31.87 -0.13 -2.73
N ASP A 79 31.14 0.90 -2.30
CA ASP A 79 30.41 1.84 -3.16
C ASP A 79 31.17 3.16 -3.41
N SER A 80 32.49 3.19 -3.16
CA SER A 80 33.30 4.40 -3.34
C SER A 80 33.36 4.89 -4.79
N ASP A 81 33.32 3.98 -5.78
CA ASP A 81 33.30 4.31 -7.23
C ASP A 81 31.90 4.61 -7.78
N TRP A 82 30.84 4.56 -6.96
CA TRP A 82 29.47 4.87 -7.37
C TRP A 82 29.25 6.39 -7.48
N ASP A 83 28.36 6.81 -8.35
CA ASP A 83 27.87 8.18 -8.41
C ASP A 83 26.99 8.52 -7.19
N THR A 84 26.63 9.80 -7.05
CA THR A 84 25.68 10.28 -6.02
C THR A 84 24.40 10.78 -6.69
N ILE A 85 23.26 10.49 -6.09
CA ILE A 85 21.93 10.92 -6.55
C ILE A 85 21.11 11.49 -5.37
N LEU A 86 20.24 12.45 -5.64
CA LEU A 86 19.26 12.94 -4.67
C LEU A 86 18.01 12.06 -4.69
N VAL A 87 17.51 11.77 -3.48
CA VAL A 87 16.28 11.01 -3.22
C VAL A 87 15.38 11.83 -2.28
N PRO A 88 14.07 11.99 -2.56
CA PRO A 88 13.38 11.52 -3.75
C PRO A 88 13.55 12.47 -4.97
N SER A 89 13.74 11.88 -6.15
CA SER A 89 13.70 12.49 -7.48
C SER A 89 13.95 11.40 -8.53
N SER A 90 13.42 11.53 -9.75
CA SER A 90 13.79 10.65 -10.88
C SER A 90 15.26 10.81 -11.26
N TRP A 91 15.86 9.79 -11.88
CA TRP A 91 17.25 9.85 -12.34
C TRP A 91 17.41 10.68 -13.64
N GLU A 92 16.35 10.81 -14.43
CA GLU A 92 16.26 11.71 -15.60
C GLU A 92 16.56 13.16 -15.22
N ASN A 93 15.99 13.65 -14.12
CA ASN A 93 16.22 15.01 -13.63
C ASN A 93 17.65 15.25 -13.12
N GLN A 94 18.48 14.20 -13.10
CA GLN A 94 19.82 14.18 -12.47
C GLN A 94 20.92 13.73 -13.45
N GLY A 95 20.61 13.70 -14.76
CA GLY A 95 21.57 13.48 -15.85
C GLY A 95 21.40 12.15 -16.60
N TYR A 96 20.64 11.21 -16.06
CA TYR A 96 20.37 9.90 -16.68
C TYR A 96 19.18 9.99 -17.66
N HIS A 97 19.22 10.98 -18.57
CA HIS A 97 18.11 11.32 -19.45
C HIS A 97 17.70 10.17 -20.39
N GLY A 98 16.51 9.58 -20.16
CA GLY A 98 15.98 8.48 -20.97
C GLY A 98 16.73 7.17 -20.75
N TYR A 99 17.18 6.93 -19.50
CA TYR A 99 17.78 5.67 -19.11
C TYR A 99 16.70 4.72 -18.59
N ASN A 100 16.27 3.79 -19.43
CA ASN A 100 15.39 2.72 -19.02
C ASN A 100 16.21 1.47 -18.63
N GLY A 101 15.82 0.78 -17.56
CA GLY A 101 16.42 -0.48 -17.15
C GLY A 101 16.69 -0.57 -15.65
N TYR A 102 17.79 -1.25 -15.30
CA TYR A 102 18.17 -1.52 -13.91
C TYR A 102 19.04 -0.40 -13.32
N ALA A 103 18.73 0.02 -12.12
CA ALA A 103 19.63 0.84 -11.31
C ALA A 103 19.57 0.43 -9.84
N TRP A 104 20.63 0.73 -9.11
CA TRP A 104 20.74 0.46 -7.68
C TRP A 104 21.03 1.74 -6.90
N TYR A 105 20.38 1.85 -5.75
CA TYR A 105 20.59 2.90 -4.75
C TYR A 105 21.16 2.28 -3.47
N ARG A 106 22.10 2.97 -2.81
CA ARG A 106 22.65 2.56 -1.51
C ARG A 106 22.72 3.73 -0.52
N TYR A 107 22.23 3.53 0.71
CA TYR A 107 22.31 4.49 1.81
C TYR A 107 22.98 3.87 3.03
N SER A 108 24.05 4.52 3.52
CA SER A 108 24.76 4.10 4.73
C SER A 108 24.34 4.92 5.94
N PHE A 109 23.90 4.26 7.02
CA PHE A 109 23.54 4.93 8.28
C PHE A 109 24.08 4.20 9.51
N ASN A 110 24.31 4.93 10.61
CA ASN A 110 24.68 4.33 11.89
C ASN A 110 23.42 4.03 12.71
N GLY A 111 23.26 2.78 13.15
CA GLY A 111 22.07 2.32 13.87
C GLY A 111 21.98 2.92 15.27
N LYS A 112 21.21 3.99 15.46
CA LYS A 112 21.01 4.62 16.78
C LYS A 112 20.31 3.65 17.76
N SER A 113 20.61 3.75 19.05
CA SER A 113 19.95 2.97 20.11
C SER A 113 18.42 3.17 20.17
N SER A 114 17.90 4.29 19.65
CA SER A 114 16.46 4.54 19.50
C SER A 114 15.73 3.61 18.52
N LEU A 115 16.47 2.84 17.70
CA LEU A 115 15.95 1.80 16.80
C LEU A 115 15.80 0.44 17.50
N ALA A 116 16.47 0.23 18.65
CA ALA A 116 16.48 -1.05 19.33
C ALA A 116 15.10 -1.39 19.92
N SER A 117 14.67 -2.64 19.74
CA SER A 117 13.42 -3.19 20.30
C SER A 117 12.10 -2.47 19.94
N LYS A 118 12.13 -1.51 18.99
CA LYS A 118 10.91 -0.94 18.40
C LYS A 118 10.43 -1.78 17.22
N ASN A 119 9.11 -1.74 16.94
CA ASN A 119 8.63 -2.09 15.59
C ASN A 119 8.97 -0.92 14.67
N LEU A 120 9.58 -1.21 13.52
CA LEU A 120 10.00 -0.20 12.55
C LEU A 120 9.42 -0.52 11.17
N SER A 121 9.21 0.52 10.37
CA SER A 121 9.07 0.39 8.91
C SER A 121 10.07 1.29 8.19
N LEU A 122 10.55 0.79 7.06
CA LEU A 122 11.28 1.58 6.07
C LEU A 122 10.25 2.10 5.07
N HIS A 123 10.12 3.41 4.95
CA HIS A 123 9.33 4.06 3.91
C HIS A 123 10.30 4.53 2.83
N LEU A 124 9.98 4.31 1.56
CA LEU A 124 10.77 4.81 0.42
C LEU A 124 9.99 5.74 -0.50
N GLY A 125 8.68 5.94 -0.28
CA GLY A 125 7.85 6.74 -1.17
C GLY A 125 7.35 5.94 -2.38
N TYR A 126 7.16 6.59 -3.52
CA TYR A 126 6.85 5.97 -4.80
C TYR A 126 8.14 5.64 -5.55
N ILE A 127 8.25 4.41 -6.05
CA ILE A 127 9.37 3.93 -6.85
C ILE A 127 8.83 3.43 -8.19
N ASP A 128 9.40 3.93 -9.28
CA ASP A 128 9.00 3.62 -10.65
C ASP A 128 10.05 2.71 -11.33
N ASP A 129 9.69 1.55 -11.90
CA ASP A 129 8.40 0.85 -11.83
C ASP A 129 8.35 -0.15 -10.65
N VAL A 130 9.46 -0.86 -10.44
CA VAL A 130 9.57 -2.12 -9.69
C VAL A 130 10.80 -2.09 -8.78
N ASP A 131 10.71 -2.65 -7.57
CA ASP A 131 11.85 -2.68 -6.64
C ASP A 131 12.03 -3.97 -5.84
N GLU A 132 13.26 -4.21 -5.40
CA GLU A 132 13.64 -5.07 -4.28
C GLU A 132 14.47 -4.26 -3.28
N VAL A 133 14.30 -4.55 -1.98
CA VAL A 133 14.99 -3.83 -0.90
C VAL A 133 15.68 -4.79 0.06
N TRP A 134 16.93 -4.47 0.41
CA TRP A 134 17.73 -5.16 1.39
C TRP A 134 18.16 -4.22 2.52
N LEU A 135 18.23 -4.76 3.73
CA LEU A 135 19.01 -4.20 4.84
C LEU A 135 20.18 -5.15 5.10
N ASN A 136 21.40 -4.64 5.04
CA ASN A 136 22.62 -5.37 5.40
C ASN A 136 22.78 -6.73 4.67
N GLY A 137 22.46 -6.78 3.37
CA GLY A 137 22.46 -8.02 2.56
C GLY A 137 21.24 -8.94 2.76
N THR A 138 20.34 -8.66 3.70
CA THR A 138 19.10 -9.42 3.91
C THR A 138 17.95 -8.74 3.17
N LYS A 139 17.26 -9.44 2.26
CA LYS A 139 16.06 -8.90 1.57
C LYS A 139 14.94 -8.70 2.60
N ILE A 140 14.36 -7.50 2.62
CA ILE A 140 13.29 -7.09 3.54
C ILE A 140 11.98 -6.73 2.82
N GLY A 141 12.02 -6.45 1.52
CA GLY A 141 10.87 -5.98 0.76
C GLY A 141 11.06 -6.10 -0.76
N THR A 142 9.96 -5.94 -1.48
CA THR A 142 9.88 -5.85 -2.95
C THR A 142 8.46 -5.44 -3.33
N SER A 143 8.27 -4.80 -4.49
CA SER A 143 6.95 -4.51 -5.07
C SER A 143 7.03 -4.59 -6.59
N GLY A 144 5.99 -5.16 -7.22
CA GLY A 144 5.96 -5.45 -8.65
C GLY A 144 6.74 -6.71 -9.01
N ASN A 145 7.03 -6.90 -10.30
CA ASN A 145 7.85 -8.00 -10.82
C ASN A 145 8.85 -7.54 -11.86
N PHE A 146 10.05 -8.10 -11.82
CA PHE A 146 11.13 -7.83 -12.76
C PHE A 146 10.95 -8.65 -14.05
N PRO A 147 11.55 -8.23 -15.19
CA PRO A 147 11.57 -9.02 -16.42
C PRO A 147 12.09 -10.46 -16.21
N PRO A 148 11.58 -11.47 -16.95
CA PRO A 148 10.70 -11.33 -18.13
C PRO A 148 9.23 -11.11 -17.80
N ASP A 149 8.73 -11.58 -16.64
CA ASP A 149 7.33 -11.50 -16.23
C ASP A 149 7.02 -10.14 -15.55
N TYR A 150 7.47 -9.07 -16.21
CA TYR A 150 7.44 -7.71 -15.69
C TYR A 150 6.03 -7.24 -15.32
N THR A 151 5.91 -6.62 -14.13
CA THR A 151 4.66 -6.06 -13.60
C THR A 151 4.98 -4.81 -12.79
N THR A 152 4.50 -3.63 -13.21
CA THR A 152 4.76 -2.37 -12.48
C THR A 152 4.06 -2.31 -11.13
N ALA A 153 4.61 -1.53 -10.21
CA ALA A 153 3.94 -1.06 -9.00
C ALA A 153 4.07 0.46 -8.81
N TYR A 154 4.40 1.24 -9.84
CA TYR A 154 4.75 2.67 -9.78
C TYR A 154 3.92 3.54 -8.80
N ASN A 155 2.59 3.38 -8.83
CA ASN A 155 1.63 4.16 -8.04
C ASN A 155 1.42 3.67 -6.59
N ALA A 156 2.14 2.65 -6.12
CA ALA A 156 2.02 2.11 -4.76
C ALA A 156 3.09 2.71 -3.83
N TYR A 157 2.67 3.30 -2.70
CA TYR A 157 3.60 3.87 -1.73
C TYR A 157 4.34 2.76 -0.96
N ARG A 158 5.68 2.72 -1.05
CA ARG A 158 6.53 1.68 -0.46
C ARG A 158 6.66 1.84 1.04
N ILE A 159 6.12 0.88 1.78
CA ILE A 159 6.31 0.68 3.23
C ILE A 159 6.70 -0.78 3.46
N TYR A 160 7.94 -1.00 3.88
CA TYR A 160 8.47 -2.33 4.19
C TYR A 160 8.69 -2.49 5.68
N TYR A 161 8.33 -3.66 6.24
CA TYR A 161 8.62 -3.95 7.64
C TYR A 161 10.12 -4.07 7.87
N LEU A 162 10.64 -3.32 8.84
CA LEU A 162 12.05 -3.32 9.19
C LEU A 162 12.25 -4.02 10.54
N PRO A 163 12.76 -5.27 10.58
CA PRO A 163 13.01 -5.93 11.86
C PRO A 163 14.16 -5.22 12.56
N SER A 164 13.93 -4.68 13.77
CA SER A 164 15.00 -4.06 14.57
C SER A 164 16.14 -5.02 14.92
N SER A 165 15.92 -6.34 14.79
CA SER A 165 16.93 -7.39 14.91
C SER A 165 17.88 -7.52 13.70
N LEU A 166 17.56 -6.92 12.55
CA LEU A 166 18.47 -6.80 11.40
C LEU A 166 19.30 -5.51 11.43
N VAL A 167 18.95 -4.56 12.32
CA VAL A 167 19.65 -3.28 12.45
C VAL A 167 20.87 -3.45 13.37
N ASN A 168 22.06 -3.20 12.82
CA ASN A 168 23.32 -3.16 13.56
C ASN A 168 23.32 -1.92 14.48
N ILE A 169 22.96 -2.10 15.75
CA ILE A 169 22.95 -1.01 16.74
C ILE A 169 24.39 -0.58 17.06
N ASN A 170 24.61 0.74 17.10
CA ASN A 170 25.89 1.43 17.27
C ASN A 170 26.95 1.13 16.18
N ALA A 171 26.53 0.67 14.99
CA ALA A 171 27.42 0.34 13.87
C ALA A 171 26.78 0.68 12.50
N LYS A 172 27.57 0.50 11.41
CA LYS A 172 27.13 0.73 10.03
C LYS A 172 25.98 -0.21 9.67
N ASN A 173 24.98 0.35 9.01
CA ASN A 173 23.93 -0.33 8.27
C ASN A 173 23.96 0.19 6.82
N VAL A 174 23.53 -0.65 5.88
CA VAL A 174 23.29 -0.28 4.48
C VAL A 174 21.88 -0.69 4.11
N ILE A 175 21.09 0.28 3.63
CA ILE A 175 19.90 -0.02 2.81
C ILE A 175 20.38 -0.06 1.37
N ALA A 176 20.04 -1.13 0.66
CA ALA A 176 20.20 -1.22 -0.79
C ALA A 176 18.83 -1.39 -1.44
N VAL A 177 18.58 -0.67 -2.53
CA VAL A 177 17.36 -0.76 -3.33
C VAL A 177 17.77 -1.04 -4.77
N ARG A 178 17.29 -2.15 -5.33
CA ARG A 178 17.35 -2.46 -6.76
C ARG A 178 16.06 -1.96 -7.38
N VAL A 179 16.16 -1.13 -8.40
CA VAL A 179 15.02 -0.62 -9.17
C VAL A 179 15.11 -1.14 -10.60
N TYR A 180 13.96 -1.45 -11.18
CA TYR A 180 13.82 -1.60 -12.63
C TYR A 180 12.71 -0.66 -13.12
N ASP A 181 13.07 0.15 -14.12
CA ASP A 181 12.17 0.93 -14.95
C ASP A 181 12.03 0.29 -16.34
N ALA A 182 10.83 0.30 -16.89
CA ALA A 182 10.60 -0.03 -18.29
C ALA A 182 10.60 1.21 -19.22
N GLN A 183 10.11 2.36 -18.76
CA GLN A 183 9.88 3.57 -19.57
C GLN A 183 9.56 4.85 -18.78
N LEU A 184 9.98 5.99 -19.38
CA LEU A 184 9.65 7.39 -19.04
C LEU A 184 10.58 8.03 -18.00
N GLU A 185 10.27 7.93 -16.72
CA GLU A 185 11.07 8.48 -15.62
C GLU A 185 11.22 7.42 -14.52
N GLY A 186 12.45 7.06 -14.19
CA GLY A 186 12.73 5.95 -13.27
C GLY A 186 13.28 6.37 -11.92
N GLY A 187 13.13 5.49 -10.92
CA GLY A 187 13.78 5.62 -9.62
C GLY A 187 12.85 5.96 -8.45
N ILE A 188 13.42 6.50 -7.37
CA ILE A 188 12.69 6.84 -6.14
C ILE A 188 12.10 8.26 -6.29
N ILE A 189 10.95 8.37 -6.96
CA ILE A 189 10.44 9.62 -7.55
C ILE A 189 9.97 10.65 -6.51
N SER A 190 9.17 10.24 -5.51
CA SER A 190 8.50 11.16 -4.58
C SER A 190 8.05 10.48 -3.28
N GLY A 191 7.78 11.24 -2.23
CA GLY A 191 7.33 10.75 -0.91
C GLY A 191 8.21 11.27 0.22
N ASP A 192 8.20 10.59 1.37
CA ASP A 192 9.07 10.90 2.51
C ASP A 192 9.91 9.68 2.94
N PRO A 193 11.07 9.45 2.29
CA PRO A 193 11.98 8.36 2.63
C PRO A 193 12.51 8.45 4.07
N GLY A 194 12.37 7.36 4.83
CA GLY A 194 12.75 7.34 6.24
C GLY A 194 12.58 5.99 6.93
N ILE A 195 13.18 5.85 8.11
CA ILE A 195 12.88 4.77 9.05
C ILE A 195 11.95 5.32 10.13
N PHE A 196 10.77 4.73 10.24
CA PHE A 196 9.67 5.17 11.08
C PHE A 196 9.35 4.16 12.17
N VAL A 197 8.86 4.63 13.33
CA VAL A 197 8.23 3.76 14.34
C VAL A 197 6.88 3.30 13.84
N ASN A 198 6.67 1.98 13.73
CA ASN A 198 5.42 1.44 13.22
C ASN A 198 4.86 0.39 14.18
N GLU A 199 4.40 0.86 15.33
CA GLU A 199 3.83 -0.02 16.36
C GLU A 199 2.42 -0.54 16.00
N ASN A 200 1.78 0.01 14.98
CA ASN A 200 0.47 -0.40 14.50
C ASN A 200 0.53 -1.45 13.37
N TYR A 201 1.70 -1.72 12.78
CA TYR A 201 1.90 -2.81 11.82
C TYR A 201 2.33 -4.10 12.54
N ILE A 202 1.55 -5.16 12.39
CA ILE A 202 1.83 -6.48 12.97
C ILE A 202 2.51 -7.39 11.94
N ARG A 203 3.76 -7.78 12.20
CA ARG A 203 4.45 -8.78 11.37
C ARG A 203 3.87 -10.19 11.61
N PRO A 204 3.47 -10.94 10.57
CA PRO A 204 3.11 -12.35 10.70
C PRO A 204 4.31 -13.22 11.07
N ASP A 205 4.06 -14.37 11.72
CA ASP A 205 5.08 -15.39 12.01
C ASP A 205 5.59 -16.07 10.73
N PHE A 206 4.72 -16.19 9.73
CA PHE A 206 5.03 -16.73 8.40
C PHE A 206 4.50 -15.78 7.32
N ASN A 207 5.39 -15.25 6.48
CA ASN A 207 5.02 -14.30 5.42
C ASN A 207 4.28 -15.00 4.27
N LEU A 208 3.30 -14.31 3.68
CA LEU A 208 2.62 -14.71 2.44
C LEU A 208 2.62 -13.58 1.37
N GLU A 209 3.29 -12.45 1.63
CA GLU A 209 3.51 -11.37 0.64
C GLU A 209 4.48 -11.83 -0.46
N GLY A 210 4.17 -11.52 -1.73
CA GLY A 210 4.91 -11.97 -2.90
C GLY A 210 4.01 -12.27 -4.10
N ASN A 211 4.47 -13.16 -5.01
CA ASN A 211 3.71 -13.53 -6.21
C ASN A 211 2.64 -14.57 -5.94
N TRP A 212 1.41 -14.25 -6.32
CA TRP A 212 0.24 -15.12 -6.28
C TRP A 212 -0.22 -15.40 -7.71
N LYS A 213 -0.86 -16.55 -7.93
CA LYS A 213 -1.57 -16.82 -9.20
C LYS A 213 -2.91 -16.10 -9.20
N PHE A 214 -3.27 -15.46 -10.31
CA PHE A 214 -4.56 -14.77 -10.48
C PHE A 214 -5.27 -15.12 -11.79
N THR A 215 -6.59 -15.22 -11.72
CA THR A 215 -7.48 -15.19 -12.88
C THR A 215 -8.67 -14.28 -12.63
N ALA A 216 -9.11 -13.58 -13.68
CA ALA A 216 -10.43 -12.97 -13.76
C ALA A 216 -11.52 -14.03 -14.01
N GLY A 217 -12.76 -13.70 -13.66
CA GLY A 217 -13.94 -14.55 -13.80
C GLY A 217 -14.18 -15.48 -12.59
N ASP A 218 -15.44 -15.88 -12.40
CA ASP A 218 -15.84 -16.68 -11.24
C ASP A 218 -16.00 -18.17 -11.58
N SER A 219 -15.45 -19.05 -10.74
CA SER A 219 -15.71 -20.48 -10.83
C SER A 219 -15.55 -21.17 -9.47
N SER A 220 -16.55 -21.92 -9.03
CA SER A 220 -16.53 -22.62 -7.74
C SER A 220 -15.47 -23.72 -7.64
N PHE A 221 -14.87 -24.15 -8.76
CA PHE A 221 -13.73 -25.08 -8.79
C PHE A 221 -12.40 -24.42 -8.39
N TYR A 222 -12.28 -23.09 -8.46
CA TYR A 222 -11.02 -22.38 -8.24
C TYR A 222 -10.51 -22.41 -6.80
N LYS A 223 -11.37 -22.77 -5.84
CA LYS A 223 -11.01 -23.03 -4.43
C LYS A 223 -10.25 -24.34 -4.20
N ASP A 224 -10.40 -25.31 -5.11
CA ASP A 224 -9.98 -26.70 -4.87
C ASP A 224 -8.47 -26.86 -5.10
N ASP A 225 -7.78 -27.58 -4.22
CA ASP A 225 -6.32 -27.59 -4.18
C ASP A 225 -5.68 -28.37 -5.34
N GLU A 226 -6.40 -29.32 -5.93
CA GLU A 226 -5.90 -30.19 -7.02
C GLU A 226 -5.91 -29.54 -8.42
N ILE A 227 -6.53 -28.36 -8.62
CA ILE A 227 -6.57 -27.74 -9.95
C ILE A 227 -5.20 -27.22 -10.42
N GLN A 228 -5.00 -27.24 -11.73
CA GLN A 228 -3.85 -26.66 -12.40
C GLN A 228 -4.05 -25.16 -12.61
N ASP A 229 -3.15 -24.37 -12.02
CA ASP A 229 -3.11 -22.90 -12.04
C ASP A 229 -1.88 -22.37 -12.82
N SER A 230 -1.23 -23.24 -13.61
CA SER A 230 -0.07 -22.88 -14.44
C SER A 230 -0.36 -21.89 -15.56
N ALA A 231 -1.62 -21.83 -16.02
CA ALA A 231 -2.09 -20.85 -17.02
C ALA A 231 -2.58 -19.52 -16.41
N TRP A 232 -2.60 -19.40 -15.08
CA TRP A 232 -2.99 -18.17 -14.40
C TRP A 232 -1.83 -17.17 -14.42
N LYS A 233 -2.17 -15.87 -14.48
CA LYS A 233 -1.18 -14.80 -14.41
C LYS A 233 -0.51 -14.78 -13.04
N GLU A 234 0.73 -14.31 -12.97
CA GLU A 234 1.32 -13.94 -11.68
C GLU A 234 0.98 -12.48 -11.40
N VAL A 235 0.63 -12.20 -10.14
CA VAL A 235 0.39 -10.86 -9.63
C VAL A 235 1.05 -10.74 -8.26
N PHE A 236 1.63 -9.59 -7.98
CA PHE A 236 2.16 -9.24 -6.69
C PHE A 236 1.02 -8.94 -5.69
N VAL A 237 1.17 -9.44 -4.47
CA VAL A 237 0.26 -9.23 -3.34
C VAL A 237 1.11 -8.87 -2.11
N PRO A 238 0.87 -7.70 -1.45
CA PRO A 238 -0.21 -6.76 -1.69
C PRO A 238 0.06 -5.78 -2.86
N SER A 239 -0.95 -5.57 -3.71
CA SER A 239 -1.02 -4.50 -4.73
C SER A 239 -2.43 -4.45 -5.32
N TYR A 240 -2.82 -3.32 -5.90
CA TYR A 240 -4.06 -3.21 -6.68
C TYR A 240 -3.97 -4.08 -7.95
N ILE A 241 -5.12 -4.50 -8.51
CA ILE A 241 -5.10 -5.38 -9.69
C ILE A 241 -4.94 -4.61 -11.01
N GLU A 242 -5.42 -3.36 -11.08
CA GLU A 242 -5.26 -2.50 -12.27
C GLU A 242 -3.80 -2.26 -12.67
N ASN A 243 -2.93 -2.07 -11.65
CA ASN A 243 -1.48 -1.92 -11.79
C ASN A 243 -0.82 -3.06 -12.58
N GLN A 244 -1.48 -4.22 -12.61
CA GLN A 244 -0.91 -5.50 -13.00
C GLN A 244 -1.48 -6.00 -14.33
N GLY A 245 -1.96 -5.07 -15.16
CA GLY A 245 -2.50 -5.32 -16.50
C GLY A 245 -3.99 -5.61 -16.55
N PHE A 246 -4.74 -5.33 -15.47
CA PHE A 246 -6.19 -5.52 -15.37
C PHE A 246 -6.94 -4.20 -15.15
N SER A 247 -6.56 -3.15 -15.88
CA SER A 247 -7.19 -1.82 -15.82
C SER A 247 -8.70 -1.88 -16.13
N GLU A 248 -9.51 -1.10 -15.42
CA GLU A 248 -10.98 -1.07 -15.50
C GLU A 248 -11.66 -2.44 -15.25
N TYR A 249 -11.00 -3.38 -14.58
CA TYR A 249 -11.56 -4.70 -14.30
C TYR A 249 -12.44 -4.71 -13.04
N HIS A 250 -13.76 -4.75 -13.24
CA HIS A 250 -14.74 -4.97 -12.17
C HIS A 250 -15.40 -6.35 -12.31
N GLY A 251 -15.62 -7.03 -11.17
CA GLY A 251 -16.21 -8.36 -11.08
C GLY A 251 -15.44 -9.31 -10.17
N PHE A 252 -15.56 -10.61 -10.45
CA PHE A 252 -14.93 -11.66 -9.64
C PHE A 252 -13.49 -11.93 -10.09
N GLY A 253 -12.54 -11.74 -9.17
CA GLY A 253 -11.16 -12.20 -9.32
C GLY A 253 -10.87 -13.37 -8.37
N TRP A 254 -10.02 -14.30 -8.77
CA TRP A 254 -9.54 -15.38 -7.90
C TRP A 254 -8.03 -15.35 -7.79
N TYR A 255 -7.53 -15.31 -6.55
CA TYR A 255 -6.12 -15.39 -6.20
C TYR A 255 -5.80 -16.76 -5.60
N ARG A 256 -4.62 -17.31 -5.89
CA ARG A 256 -4.13 -18.60 -5.36
C ARG A 256 -2.66 -18.52 -4.95
N PHE A 257 -2.35 -19.05 -3.78
CA PHE A 257 -0.97 -19.17 -3.27
C PHE A 257 -0.71 -20.59 -2.78
N LYS A 258 0.45 -21.15 -3.14
CA LYS A 258 0.87 -22.51 -2.76
C LYS A 258 2.10 -22.42 -1.86
N PHE A 259 2.01 -22.99 -0.66
CA PHE A 259 3.05 -22.84 0.37
C PHE A 259 3.21 -24.08 1.25
N GLU A 260 4.43 -24.39 1.64
CA GLU A 260 4.71 -25.36 2.70
C GLU A 260 4.80 -24.61 4.04
N TYR A 261 4.04 -25.07 5.04
CA TYR A 261 4.10 -24.48 6.38
C TYR A 261 5.15 -25.23 7.22
N PRO A 262 6.21 -24.56 7.71
CA PRO A 262 7.35 -25.22 8.34
C PRO A 262 7.13 -25.57 9.82
N GLU A 263 6.10 -25.00 10.46
CA GLU A 263 5.84 -25.23 11.89
C GLU A 263 4.86 -26.40 12.12
N HIS A 264 5.27 -27.34 12.98
CA HIS A 264 4.51 -28.54 13.34
C HIS A 264 3.72 -28.43 14.66
N ASP A 265 3.53 -27.21 15.20
CA ASP A 265 2.74 -26.99 16.41
C ASP A 265 1.23 -27.18 16.13
N THR A 266 0.77 -28.43 16.22
CA THR A 266 -0.64 -28.81 16.04
C THR A 266 -1.58 -28.26 17.12
N LYS A 267 -1.07 -27.59 18.16
CA LYS A 267 -1.85 -26.90 19.19
C LYS A 267 -1.91 -25.39 18.97
N ALA A 268 -1.12 -24.84 18.05
CA ALA A 268 -1.16 -23.42 17.71
C ALA A 268 -2.56 -23.03 17.19
N ARG A 269 -3.17 -22.02 17.83
CA ARG A 269 -4.33 -21.33 17.26
C ARG A 269 -3.79 -20.31 16.27
N LEU A 270 -3.93 -20.57 14.98
CA LEU A 270 -3.40 -19.72 13.92
C LEU A 270 -4.48 -18.77 13.37
N LEU A 271 -4.07 -17.55 13.04
CA LEU A 271 -4.83 -16.59 12.26
C LEU A 271 -4.14 -16.39 10.91
N LEU A 272 -4.92 -16.29 9.84
CA LEU A 272 -4.50 -15.76 8.56
C LEU A 272 -4.78 -14.25 8.54
N LEU A 273 -3.77 -13.47 8.20
CA LEU A 273 -3.85 -12.05 7.87
C LEU A 273 -3.86 -11.94 6.34
N LEU A 274 -4.83 -11.21 5.77
CA LEU A 274 -4.86 -10.85 4.35
C LEU A 274 -4.92 -9.32 4.15
N GLY A 275 -4.42 -8.55 5.13
CA GLY A 275 -4.38 -7.09 5.09
C GLY A 275 -5.70 -6.49 4.64
N LYS A 276 -5.72 -5.64 3.60
CA LYS A 276 -6.95 -5.12 3.01
C LYS A 276 -7.22 -5.72 1.64
N ILE A 277 -8.49 -6.06 1.42
CA ILE A 277 -9.03 -6.53 0.14
C ILE A 277 -10.14 -5.55 -0.25
N ASP A 278 -10.11 -5.07 -1.50
CA ASP A 278 -11.14 -4.19 -2.02
C ASP A 278 -12.49 -4.91 -2.10
N ASP A 279 -13.57 -4.18 -1.83
CA ASP A 279 -14.92 -4.70 -1.55
C ASP A 279 -14.94 -6.02 -0.76
N TYR A 280 -15.31 -7.15 -1.39
CA TYR A 280 -15.78 -8.37 -0.73
C TYR A 280 -14.90 -9.61 -1.02
N ASP A 281 -14.89 -10.59 -0.12
CA ASP A 281 -14.08 -11.81 -0.29
C ASP A 281 -14.67 -13.10 0.34
N GLU A 282 -14.23 -14.24 -0.19
CA GLU A 282 -14.32 -15.57 0.43
C GLU A 282 -12.95 -16.26 0.40
N VAL A 283 -12.51 -16.77 1.56
CA VAL A 283 -11.18 -17.37 1.73
C VAL A 283 -11.28 -18.87 1.99
N PHE A 284 -10.56 -19.65 1.20
CA PHE A 284 -10.50 -21.11 1.26
C PHE A 284 -9.06 -21.57 1.52
N LEU A 285 -8.86 -22.42 2.53
CA LEU A 285 -7.60 -23.14 2.73
C LEU A 285 -7.85 -24.62 2.43
N ASN A 286 -7.09 -25.17 1.48
CA ASN A 286 -7.19 -26.57 1.05
C ASN A 286 -8.64 -26.98 0.68
N GLY A 287 -9.28 -26.21 -0.21
CA GLY A 287 -10.68 -26.42 -0.66
C GLY A 287 -11.78 -26.02 0.34
N LYS A 288 -11.43 -25.77 1.61
CA LYS A 288 -12.39 -25.49 2.69
C LYS A 288 -12.44 -24.00 3.05
N LEU A 289 -13.64 -23.43 3.06
CA LEU A 289 -13.90 -22.05 3.51
C LEU A 289 -13.44 -21.85 4.96
N ILE A 290 -12.66 -20.79 5.22
CA ILE A 290 -12.20 -20.38 6.56
C ILE A 290 -12.67 -18.98 6.96
N GLY A 291 -13.08 -18.15 6.00
CA GLY A 291 -13.46 -16.76 6.23
C GLY A 291 -14.16 -16.14 5.03
N ARG A 292 -14.83 -15.00 5.27
CA ARG A 292 -15.41 -14.12 4.26
C ARG A 292 -15.69 -12.74 4.85
N THR A 293 -15.78 -11.72 4.01
CA THR A 293 -16.30 -10.38 4.36
C THR A 293 -17.22 -9.88 3.23
N GLY A 294 -18.28 -9.16 3.60
CA GLY A 294 -19.32 -8.71 2.67
C GLY A 294 -20.31 -9.83 2.29
N ASN A 295 -21.11 -9.58 1.25
CA ASN A 295 -22.09 -10.53 0.71
C ASN A 295 -21.99 -10.63 -0.82
N LEU A 296 -21.32 -11.69 -1.31
CA LEU A 296 -21.10 -11.97 -2.75
C LEU A 296 -22.38 -12.30 -3.56
N ASN A 297 -23.56 -11.94 -3.06
CA ASN A 297 -24.86 -11.99 -3.75
C ASN A 297 -25.48 -10.59 -3.95
N ASP A 298 -24.89 -9.54 -3.40
CA ASP A 298 -25.33 -8.15 -3.55
C ASP A 298 -25.06 -7.62 -4.98
N THR A 299 -25.78 -6.58 -5.38
CA THR A 299 -25.46 -5.83 -6.60
C THR A 299 -24.38 -4.77 -6.37
N VAL A 300 -23.74 -4.32 -7.45
CA VAL A 300 -22.77 -3.20 -7.46
C VAL A 300 -23.31 -1.96 -6.73
N GLN A 301 -24.60 -1.65 -6.82
CA GLN A 301 -25.20 -0.48 -6.14
C GLN A 301 -25.31 -0.65 -4.61
N GLN A 302 -25.29 -1.88 -4.10
CA GLN A 302 -25.32 -2.16 -2.67
C GLN A 302 -23.93 -2.06 -2.04
N THR A 303 -22.89 -2.55 -2.74
CA THR A 303 -21.48 -2.47 -2.30
C THR A 303 -20.98 -1.03 -2.08
N GLN A 304 -21.46 -0.08 -2.91
CA GLN A 304 -21.10 1.35 -2.88
C GLN A 304 -21.27 2.09 -1.55
N ASN A 305 -22.03 1.54 -0.59
CA ASN A 305 -22.28 2.16 0.71
C ASN A 305 -21.59 1.42 1.88
N THR A 306 -20.72 0.47 1.57
CA THR A 306 -20.02 -0.35 2.57
C THR A 306 -18.69 0.27 3.01
N ARG A 307 -17.98 -0.37 3.93
CA ARG A 307 -16.62 0.02 4.34
C ARG A 307 -15.64 -1.13 4.19
N GLU A 308 -16.02 -2.17 3.45
CA GLU A 308 -15.38 -3.47 3.50
C GLU A 308 -13.99 -3.41 2.86
N SER A 309 -13.83 -2.62 1.78
CA SER A 309 -12.53 -2.25 1.20
C SER A 309 -11.51 -1.71 2.22
N ALA A 310 -11.95 -1.03 3.28
CA ALA A 310 -11.07 -0.45 4.30
C ALA A 310 -10.73 -1.41 5.45
N GLN A 311 -11.39 -2.57 5.56
CA GLN A 311 -11.27 -3.49 6.70
C GLN A 311 -10.07 -4.43 6.58
N ASN A 312 -9.31 -4.55 7.67
CA ASN A 312 -8.24 -5.55 7.79
C ASN A 312 -8.83 -6.96 7.95
N ARG A 313 -8.46 -7.88 7.05
CA ARG A 313 -8.93 -9.26 6.95
C ARG A 313 -8.13 -10.19 7.85
N ILE A 314 -8.81 -10.78 8.83
CA ILE A 314 -8.19 -11.62 9.86
C ILE A 314 -9.11 -12.82 10.12
N TYR A 315 -8.70 -13.99 9.63
CA TYR A 315 -9.51 -15.21 9.67
C TYR A 315 -8.85 -16.30 10.51
N GLN A 316 -9.62 -16.96 11.39
CA GLN A 316 -9.10 -18.06 12.18
C GLN A 316 -8.91 -19.30 11.30
N ILE A 317 -7.69 -19.83 11.24
CA ILE A 317 -7.41 -21.11 10.60
C ILE A 317 -7.95 -22.24 11.51
N PRO A 318 -8.85 -23.11 11.02
CA PRO A 318 -9.34 -24.24 11.80
C PRO A 318 -8.21 -25.21 12.18
N PRO A 319 -8.14 -25.70 13.43
CA PRO A 319 -7.12 -26.65 13.86
C PRO A 319 -7.05 -27.88 12.94
N GLY A 320 -5.83 -28.25 12.54
CA GLY A 320 -5.57 -29.39 11.65
C GLY A 320 -5.92 -29.17 10.16
N LEU A 321 -6.41 -28.00 9.75
CA LEU A 321 -6.65 -27.71 8.32
C LEU A 321 -5.36 -27.36 7.57
N ILE A 322 -4.40 -26.75 8.26
CA ILE A 322 -3.05 -26.49 7.72
C ILE A 322 -2.25 -27.80 7.69
N ARG A 323 -1.67 -28.09 6.54
CA ARG A 323 -0.85 -29.27 6.25
C ARG A 323 0.60 -28.92 6.54
N THR A 324 1.35 -29.87 7.10
CA THR A 324 2.79 -29.75 7.36
C THR A 324 3.53 -30.86 6.61
N GLY A 325 4.76 -30.60 6.17
CA GLY A 325 5.53 -31.53 5.32
C GLY A 325 4.94 -31.76 3.93
N ARG A 326 4.04 -30.89 3.46
CA ARG A 326 3.54 -30.80 2.09
C ARG A 326 2.87 -29.46 1.82
N LEU A 327 2.70 -29.11 0.54
CA LEU A 327 1.98 -27.93 0.09
C LEU A 327 0.54 -27.81 0.64
N ASN A 328 0.21 -26.59 1.02
CA ASN A 328 -1.14 -26.05 1.18
C ASN A 328 -1.49 -25.21 -0.05
N THR A 329 -2.78 -25.14 -0.38
CA THR A 329 -3.31 -24.13 -1.31
C THR A 329 -4.22 -23.19 -0.55
N LEU A 330 -3.87 -21.91 -0.54
CA LEU A 330 -4.75 -20.81 -0.14
C LEU A 330 -5.39 -20.25 -1.42
N ALA A 331 -6.72 -20.12 -1.43
CA ALA A 331 -7.47 -19.51 -2.52
C ALA A 331 -8.37 -18.41 -1.96
N VAL A 332 -8.36 -17.25 -2.61
CA VAL A 332 -9.17 -16.08 -2.22
C VAL A 332 -10.00 -15.66 -3.43
N ARG A 333 -11.33 -15.79 -3.30
CA ARG A 333 -12.31 -15.23 -4.23
C ARG A 333 -12.56 -13.80 -3.79
N VAL A 334 -12.34 -12.84 -4.67
CA VAL A 334 -12.61 -11.41 -4.45
C VAL A 334 -13.72 -10.98 -5.42
N PHE A 335 -14.62 -10.12 -4.97
CA PHE A 335 -15.52 -9.37 -5.85
C PHE A 335 -15.23 -7.89 -5.69
N ASP A 336 -14.73 -7.30 -6.77
CA ASP A 336 -14.57 -5.86 -6.95
C ASP A 336 -15.81 -5.31 -7.67
N ALA A 337 -16.43 -4.25 -7.16
CA ALA A 337 -17.57 -3.62 -7.82
C ALA A 337 -17.22 -2.31 -8.55
N PHE A 338 -16.15 -1.63 -8.11
CA PHE A 338 -15.63 -0.38 -8.66
C PHE A 338 -14.27 -0.05 -8.00
N GLY A 339 -13.40 0.69 -8.70
CA GLY A 339 -12.13 1.14 -8.15
C GLY A 339 -10.94 0.34 -8.70
N GLN A 340 -9.91 0.19 -7.88
CA GLN A 340 -8.62 -0.37 -8.31
C GLN A 340 -8.45 -1.87 -8.01
N GLY A 341 -9.27 -2.40 -7.10
CA GLY A 341 -9.49 -3.82 -6.88
C GLY A 341 -8.35 -4.60 -6.23
N GLY A 342 -8.72 -5.74 -5.63
CA GLY A 342 -7.76 -6.77 -5.21
C GLY A 342 -7.23 -6.66 -3.78
N ILE A 343 -6.18 -7.43 -3.49
CA ILE A 343 -5.56 -7.54 -2.17
C ILE A 343 -4.48 -6.46 -2.06
N TYR A 344 -4.89 -5.22 -1.79
CA TYR A 344 -4.08 -4.03 -2.08
C TYR A 344 -3.19 -3.53 -0.93
N SER A 345 -3.35 -4.04 0.30
CA SER A 345 -2.54 -3.62 1.45
C SER A 345 -2.22 -4.78 2.38
N GLY A 346 -1.03 -4.80 2.97
CA GLY A 346 -0.60 -5.82 3.95
C GLY A 346 -1.06 -5.53 5.40
N PRO A 347 -0.64 -6.32 6.39
CA PRO A 347 0.22 -7.50 6.29
C PRO A 347 -0.49 -8.74 5.73
N ILE A 348 0.19 -9.51 4.87
CA ILE A 348 -0.30 -10.80 4.35
C ILE A 348 0.53 -11.95 4.95
N GLY A 349 -0.09 -12.86 5.70
CA GLY A 349 0.67 -13.94 6.36
C GLY A 349 -0.11 -14.74 7.41
N ILE A 350 0.58 -15.66 8.09
CA ILE A 350 0.02 -16.45 9.19
C ILE A 350 0.68 -16.03 10.50
N ILE A 351 -0.11 -15.86 11.57
CA ILE A 351 0.36 -15.52 12.91
C ILE A 351 -0.31 -16.37 13.99
N LYS A 352 0.39 -16.66 15.09
CA LYS A 352 -0.21 -17.27 16.28
C LYS A 352 -1.14 -16.29 16.98
N LYS A 353 -2.33 -16.76 17.38
CA LYS A 353 -3.38 -15.93 17.97
C LYS A 353 -2.96 -15.31 19.30
N ASP A 354 -2.12 -15.96 20.09
CA ASP A 354 -1.60 -15.40 21.34
C ASP A 354 -0.65 -14.21 21.11
N ARG A 355 0.20 -14.26 20.07
CA ARG A 355 0.98 -13.10 19.60
C ARG A 355 0.07 -11.97 19.13
N TYR A 356 -0.96 -12.28 18.32
CA TYR A 356 -1.94 -11.30 17.87
C TYR A 356 -2.71 -10.65 19.04
N ASP A 357 -3.20 -11.47 19.98
CA ASP A 357 -3.93 -11.00 21.16
C ASP A 357 -3.03 -10.15 22.08
N ALA A 358 -1.72 -10.42 22.14
CA ALA A 358 -0.75 -9.59 22.86
C ALA A 358 -0.44 -8.27 22.17
N PHE A 359 -0.33 -8.27 20.84
CA PHE A 359 -0.17 -7.06 20.03
C PHE A 359 -1.36 -6.11 20.20
N ILE A 360 -2.60 -6.63 20.05
CA ILE A 360 -3.82 -5.83 20.17
C ILE A 360 -4.03 -5.26 21.57
N ARG A 361 -3.69 -6.01 22.64
CA ARG A 361 -3.67 -5.44 24.00
C ARG A 361 -2.70 -4.26 24.10
N LYS A 362 -1.46 -4.40 23.64
CA LYS A 362 -0.45 -3.32 23.66
C LYS A 362 -0.89 -2.07 22.86
N ALA A 363 -1.74 -2.23 21.84
CA ALA A 363 -2.36 -1.10 21.15
C ALA A 363 -3.40 -0.40 22.04
N TYR A 364 -4.42 -1.12 22.51
CA TYR A 364 -5.48 -0.55 23.37
C TYR A 364 -4.95 0.04 24.69
N ASP A 365 -3.92 -0.55 25.29
CA ASP A 365 -3.28 -0.09 26.53
C ASP A 365 -2.52 1.25 26.36
N LYS A 366 -2.51 1.85 25.17
CA LYS A 366 -1.94 3.19 24.88
C LYS A 366 -2.99 4.25 24.55
N ASP A 367 -4.21 3.86 24.24
CA ASP A 367 -5.32 4.75 23.90
C ASP A 367 -6.11 5.19 25.17
N GLN A 368 -5.51 5.03 26.36
CA GLN A 368 -6.03 5.39 27.69
C GLN A 368 -5.00 6.16 28.53
#